data_AF-A0A3A5USI0-F1
#
_entry.id   AF-A0A3A5USI0-F1
#
_cell.length_a   1.000
_cell.length_b   1.000
_cell.length_c   1.000
_cell.angle_alpha   90.00
_cell.angle_beta   90.00
_cell.angle_gamma   90.00
#
_symmetry.space_group_name_H-M   'P 1'
#
loop_
_entity.id
_entity.type
_entity.pdbx_description
1 polymer ?
#
loop_
_entity_poly.entity_id
_entity_poly.type
_entity_poly.pdbx_seq_one_letter_code
_entity_poly.pdbx_strand_id
1 'polypeptide(L)'
;MSNDGSGKIGQFLQGEKEPSSSWVILVIGFVAALIFLVIYNILYPGQDLPVLSSLLPMFEGVFDSGIWFFILGAMIGAFAILGTILTEATIE
;
A
#
# COMPACT_ATOMS: atom_id res chain seq x y z
N MET A 1 24.24 44.98 1.03
CA MET A 1 24.36 43.73 1.83
C MET A 1 23.03 42.99 1.70
N SER A 2 22.98 42.05 0.76
CA SER A 2 21.76 41.41 0.26
C SER A 2 21.44 40.12 1.02
N ASN A 3 20.37 40.16 1.80
CA ASN A 3 19.36 39.10 2.04
C ASN A 3 19.82 37.62 1.94
N ASP A 4 20.61 37.15 2.91
CA ASP A 4 21.06 35.75 3.05
C ASP A 4 20.14 34.91 4.00
N GLY A 5 19.03 35.49 4.46
CA GLY A 5 18.13 34.86 5.43
C GLY A 5 17.00 34.03 4.82
N SER A 6 16.60 34.30 3.57
CA SER A 6 15.42 33.68 2.96
C SER A 6 15.68 32.27 2.40
N GLY A 7 16.93 31.90 2.12
CA GLY A 7 17.27 30.59 1.56
C GLY A 7 17.21 29.46 2.59
N LYS A 8 17.51 29.76 3.87
CA LYS A 8 17.58 28.73 4.92
C LYS A 8 16.22 28.31 5.42
N ILE A 9 15.25 29.22 5.52
CA ILE A 9 13.88 28.91 5.95
C ILE A 9 13.10 28.05 4.94
N GLY A 10 13.41 28.13 3.63
CA GLY A 10 12.80 27.28 2.62
C GLY A 10 13.23 25.81 2.71
N GLN A 11 14.47 25.56 3.14
CA GLN A 11 15.05 24.21 3.22
C GLN A 11 14.57 23.42 4.45
N PHE A 12 14.17 24.09 5.53
CA PHE A 12 13.56 23.45 6.71
C PHE A 12 12.05 23.20 6.57
N LEU A 13 11.37 23.88 5.63
CA LEU A 13 9.96 23.68 5.32
C LEU A 13 9.72 22.64 4.22
N GLN A 14 10.77 22.29 3.47
CA GLN A 14 10.74 21.14 2.59
C GLN A 14 10.96 19.91 3.46
N GLY A 15 9.85 19.26 3.85
CA GLY A 15 9.85 18.06 4.67
C GLY A 15 10.96 17.12 4.21
N GLU A 16 11.90 16.86 5.13
CA GLU A 16 13.05 15.99 4.93
C GLU A 16 12.58 14.78 4.13
N LYS A 17 13.05 14.70 2.88
CA LYS A 17 12.79 13.64 1.92
C LYS A 17 12.62 12.32 2.68
N GLU A 18 11.38 11.81 2.81
CA GLU A 18 11.13 10.59 3.56
C GLU A 18 12.17 9.57 3.10
N PRO A 19 12.97 9.00 4.02
CA PRO A 19 14.07 8.16 3.61
C PRO A 19 13.51 7.07 2.71
N SER A 20 14.00 6.96 1.47
CA SER A 20 13.51 5.99 0.48
C SER A 20 13.53 4.53 1.00
N SER A 21 14.20 4.30 2.13
CA SER A 21 14.23 3.06 2.90
C SER A 21 12.96 2.78 3.73
N SER A 22 12.07 3.75 4.00
CA SER A 22 10.84 3.53 4.78
C SER A 22 9.93 2.48 4.13
N TRP A 23 9.89 2.46 2.79
CA TRP A 23 9.19 1.45 2.02
C TRP A 23 9.81 0.05 2.14
N VAL A 24 11.12 -0.04 2.32
CA VAL A 24 11.84 -1.31 2.43
C VAL A 24 11.41 -2.08 3.68
N ILE A 25 11.21 -1.40 4.81
CA ILE A 25 10.74 -2.03 6.05
C ILE A 25 9.33 -2.60 5.86
N LEU A 26 8.47 -1.88 5.15
CA LEU A 26 7.10 -2.30 4.86
C LEU A 26 7.09 -3.55 3.96
N VAL A 27 7.91 -3.55 2.90
CA VAL A 27 8.06 -4.70 2.00
C VAL A 27 8.62 -5.91 2.76
N ILE A 28 9.66 -5.73 3.59
CA ILE A 28 10.23 -6.83 4.39
C ILE A 28 9.18 -7.39 5.36
N GLY A 29 8.45 -6.53 6.06
CA GLY A 29 7.38 -6.95 6.96
C GLY A 29 6.27 -7.72 6.25
N PHE A 30 5.89 -7.26 5.06
CA PHE A 30 4.89 -7.93 4.23
C PHE A 30 5.38 -9.31 3.75
N VAL A 31 6.61 -9.41 3.24
CA VAL A 31 7.21 -10.69 2.81
C VAL A 31 7.35 -11.64 4.00
N ALA A 32 7.79 -11.16 5.15
CA ALA A 32 7.89 -11.97 6.37
C ALA A 32 6.51 -12.50 6.81
N ALA A 33 5.47 -11.68 6.73
CA ALA A 33 4.10 -12.10 7.03
C ALA A 33 3.61 -13.21 6.07
N LEU A 34 3.91 -13.10 4.77
CA LEU A 34 3.59 -14.14 3.79
C LEU A 34 4.31 -15.46 4.09
N ILE A 35 5.61 -15.41 4.37
CA ILE A 35 6.40 -16.59 4.73
C ILE A 35 5.84 -17.24 6.00
N PHE A 36 5.52 -16.44 7.02
CA PHE A 36 4.89 -16.93 8.25
C PHE A 36 3.58 -17.67 7.96
N LEU A 37 2.70 -17.11 7.12
CA LEU A 37 1.43 -17.75 6.75
C LEU A 37 1.65 -19.09 6.02
N VAL A 38 2.63 -19.16 5.12
CA VAL A 38 3.00 -20.41 4.43
C VAL A 38 3.48 -21.45 5.43
N ILE A 39 4.40 -21.09 6.32
CA ILE A 39 4.92 -22.00 7.35
C ILE A 39 3.79 -22.44 8.30
N TYR A 40 2.92 -21.52 8.70
CA TYR A 40 1.77 -21.82 9.56
C TYR A 40 0.87 -22.89 8.95
N ASN A 41 0.52 -22.75 7.67
CA ASN A 41 -0.35 -23.70 6.97
C ASN A 41 0.30 -25.11 6.89
N ILE A 42 1.62 -25.16 6.67
CA ILE A 42 2.36 -26.43 6.66
C ILE A 42 2.40 -27.07 8.05
N LEU A 43 2.60 -26.26 9.10
CA LEU A 43 2.76 -26.75 10.47
C LEU A 43 1.43 -27.11 11.15
N TYR A 44 0.35 -26.42 10.78
CA TYR A 44 -1.00 -26.58 11.33
C TYR A 44 -2.02 -26.85 10.20
N PRO A 45 -1.94 -28.02 9.55
CA PRO A 45 -2.83 -28.35 8.44
C PRO A 45 -4.28 -28.46 8.91
N GLY A 46 -5.21 -27.88 8.14
CA GLY A 46 -6.65 -27.90 8.43
C GLY A 46 -7.09 -26.96 9.56
N GLN A 47 -6.19 -26.11 10.07
CA GLN A 47 -6.55 -25.01 10.95
C GLN A 47 -6.77 -23.73 10.13
N ASP A 48 -7.69 -22.89 10.59
CA ASP A 48 -7.97 -21.60 9.97
C ASP A 48 -6.75 -20.68 10.02
N LEU A 49 -6.56 -19.90 8.95
CA LEU A 49 -5.42 -18.98 8.85
C LEU A 49 -5.52 -17.90 9.95
N PRO A 50 -4.43 -17.62 10.68
CA PRO A 50 -4.43 -16.64 11.76
C PRO A 50 -4.68 -15.25 11.18
N VAL A 51 -5.54 -14.46 11.83
CA VAL A 51 -5.94 -13.09 11.45
C VAL A 51 -6.75 -13.00 10.16
N LEU A 52 -6.50 -13.84 9.16
CA LEU A 52 -7.21 -13.79 7.87
C LEU A 52 -8.60 -14.43 7.96
N SER A 53 -8.77 -15.44 8.82
CA SER A 53 -10.04 -16.14 9.01
C SER A 53 -11.15 -15.28 9.61
N SER A 54 -10.82 -14.23 10.37
CA SER A 54 -11.81 -13.27 10.87
C SER A 54 -12.25 -12.25 9.81
N LEU A 55 -11.46 -12.06 8.75
CA LEU A 55 -11.74 -11.10 7.68
C LEU A 55 -12.48 -11.75 6.51
N LEU A 56 -12.16 -13.01 6.18
CA LEU A 56 -12.78 -13.78 5.09
C LEU A 56 -14.32 -13.75 5.10
N PRO A 57 -15.01 -13.95 6.24
CA PRO A 57 -16.48 -13.93 6.30
C PRO A 57 -17.10 -12.58 5.92
N MET A 58 -16.39 -11.46 6.12
CA MET A 58 -16.88 -10.14 5.69
C MET A 58 -16.96 -10.02 4.17
N PHE A 59 -16.16 -10.79 3.44
CA PHE A 59 -16.12 -10.75 1.98
C PHE A 59 -16.88 -11.90 1.32
N GLU A 60 -17.39 -12.87 2.09
CA GLU A 60 -18.09 -14.05 1.57
C GLU A 60 -19.30 -13.66 0.71
N GLY A 61 -20.14 -12.73 1.18
CA GLY A 61 -21.28 -12.23 0.39
C GLY A 61 -20.89 -11.38 -0.84
N VAL A 62 -19.69 -10.79 -0.83
CA VAL A 62 -19.16 -10.00 -1.95
C VAL A 62 -18.55 -10.92 -3.02
N PHE A 63 -17.91 -12.01 -2.61
CA PHE A 63 -17.37 -13.01 -3.52
C PHE A 63 -18.46 -13.88 -4.16
N ASP A 64 -19.50 -14.22 -3.41
CA ASP A 64 -20.62 -15.04 -3.91
C ASP A 64 -21.50 -14.29 -4.94
N SER A 65 -21.70 -12.98 -4.75
CA SER A 65 -22.54 -12.16 -5.63
C SER A 65 -21.89 -11.74 -6.96
N GLY A 66 -20.61 -12.06 -7.18
CA GLY A 66 -19.86 -11.65 -8.37
C GLY A 66 -19.60 -10.13 -8.51
N ILE A 67 -20.10 -9.32 -7.56
CA ILE A 67 -19.90 -7.86 -7.54
C ILE A 67 -18.43 -7.47 -7.39
N TRP A 68 -17.62 -8.34 -6.78
CA TRP A 68 -16.19 -8.14 -6.58
C TRP A 68 -15.43 -7.91 -7.89
N PHE A 69 -15.86 -8.48 -9.02
CA PHE A 69 -15.28 -8.20 -10.34
C PHE A 69 -15.51 -6.75 -10.78
N PHE A 70 -16.71 -6.21 -10.53
CA PHE A 70 -17.03 -4.81 -10.82
C PHE A 70 -16.24 -3.85 -9.92
N ILE A 71 -16.10 -4.20 -8.64
CA ILE A 71 -15.30 -3.41 -7.69
C ILE A 71 -13.83 -3.41 -8.12
N LEU A 72 -13.27 -4.56 -8.53
CA LEU A 72 -11.91 -4.65 -9.06
C LEU A 72 -11.73 -3.80 -10.32
N GLY A 73 -12.67 -3.90 -11.27
CA GLY A 73 -12.63 -3.11 -12.52
C GLY A 73 -12.69 -1.61 -12.25
N ALA A 74 -13.58 -1.17 -11.35
CA ALA A 74 -13.69 0.24 -10.94
C ALA A 74 -12.40 0.72 -10.25
N MET A 75 -11.82 -0.10 -9.38
CA MET A 75 -10.58 0.21 -8.68
C MET A 75 -9.41 0.35 -9.66
N ILE A 76 -9.24 -0.59 -10.60
CA ILE A 76 -8.20 -0.50 -11.65
C ILE A 76 -8.41 0.75 -12.50
N GLY A 77 -9.65 1.05 -12.91
CA GLY A 77 -9.97 2.25 -13.67
C GLY A 77 -9.64 3.54 -12.92
N ALA A 78 -9.98 3.62 -11.63
CA ALA A 78 -9.64 4.76 -10.78
C ALA A 78 -8.13 4.93 -10.64
N PHE A 79 -7.38 3.85 -10.38
CA PHE A 79 -5.92 3.91 -10.27
C PHE A 79 -5.25 4.28 -11.60
N ALA A 80 -5.79 3.85 -12.74
CA ALA A 80 -5.28 4.26 -14.05
C ALA A 80 -5.44 5.77 -14.25
N ILE A 81 -6.61 6.33 -13.95
CA ILE A 81 -6.86 7.78 -14.04
C ILE A 81 -5.96 8.56 -13.10
N LEU A 82 -5.89 8.16 -11.82
CA LEU A 82 -5.03 8.79 -10.82
C LEU A 82 -3.55 8.71 -11.23
N GLY A 83 -3.12 7.56 -11.76
CA GLY A 83 -1.76 7.35 -12.25
C GLY A 83 -1.41 8.27 -13.41
N THR A 84 -2.32 8.46 -14.37
CA THR A 84 -2.11 9.41 -15.47
C THR A 84 -2.00 10.85 -14.96
N ILE A 85 -2.91 11.27 -14.07
CA ILE A 85 -2.89 12.64 -13.51
C ILE A 85 -1.59 12.88 -12.72
N LEU A 86 -1.17 11.93 -11.88
CA LEU A 86 0.08 12.03 -11.13
C LEU A 86 1.31 12.06 -12.05
N THR A 87 1.28 11.30 -13.13
CA THR A 87 2.37 11.27 -14.12
C THR A 87 2.47 12.61 -14.85
N GLU A 88 1.34 13.16 -15.30
CA GLU A 88 1.29 14.49 -15.92
C GLU A 88 1.76 15.57 -14.94
N ALA A 89 1.28 15.54 -13.69
CA ALA A 89 1.66 16.50 -12.65
C ALA A 89 3.13 16.42 -12.18
N THR A 90 3.84 15.32 -12.47
CA THR A 90 5.25 15.13 -12.11
C THR A 90 6.20 15.42 -13.28
N ILE A 91 5.69 15.42 -14.53
CA ILE A 91 6.49 15.68 -15.73
C ILE A 91 6.63 17.20 -16.01
N GLU A 92 5.82 18.03 -15.36
CA GLU A 92 5.98 19.50 -15.30
C GLU A 92 6.95 19.93 -14.17
#